data_AF-A0A392QEM4-F1
#
_entry.id   AF-A0A392QEM4-F1
#
_cell.length_a   1.000
_cell.length_b   1.000
_cell.length_c   1.000
_cell.angle_alpha   90.00
_cell.angle_beta   90.00
_cell.angle_gamma   90.00
#
_symmetry.space_group_name_H-M   'P 1'
#
loop_
_entity.id
_entity.type
_entity.pdbx_description
1 polymer ?
#
loop_
_entity_poly.entity_id
_entity_poly.type
_entity_poly.pdbx_seq_one_letter_code
_entity_poly.pdbx_strand_id
1 'polypeptide(L)'
;MTVCNDFSTQLDGRVKTLHPNIHGGILARRDQKHHIEALSTHGIGTFDVVVVNLYPFYDKVTSSGGIEFEDGIENIDIGGPAMIRAA
;
A
#
# COMPACT_ATOMS: atom_id res chain seq x y z
N MET A 1 -5.61 13.63 0.64
CA MET A 1 -5.69 12.29 1.26
C MET A 1 -7.17 11.99 1.48
N THR A 2 -7.86 11.48 0.45
CA THR A 2 -9.22 10.98 0.63
C THR A 2 -9.11 9.69 1.42
N VAL A 3 -9.80 9.61 2.55
CA VAL A 3 -9.84 8.40 3.38
C VAL A 3 -10.64 7.36 2.59
N CYS A 4 -9.96 6.42 1.94
CA CYS A 4 -10.58 5.40 1.10
C CYS A 4 -10.95 4.11 1.86
N ASN A 5 -10.87 4.10 3.21
CA ASN A 5 -10.91 2.83 3.94
C ASN A 5 -11.50 2.92 5.37
N ASP A 6 -12.44 2.03 5.68
CA ASP A 6 -13.01 1.81 7.03
C ASP A 6 -12.10 0.91 7.91
N PHE A 7 -11.01 0.37 7.35
CA PHE A 7 -10.14 -0.64 7.98
C PHE A 7 -8.89 -0.06 8.66
N SER A 8 -8.83 1.25 8.89
CA SER A 8 -7.59 1.96 9.29
C SER A 8 -6.93 1.48 10.60
N THR A 9 -7.66 0.77 11.47
CA THR A 9 -7.19 0.33 12.79
C THR A 9 -6.95 -1.18 12.94
N GLN A 10 -7.21 -2.00 11.91
CA GLN A 10 -7.03 -3.45 12.02
C GLN A 10 -5.55 -3.84 11.95
N LEU A 11 -5.15 -4.82 12.77
CA LEU A 11 -3.79 -5.37 12.86
C LEU A 11 -2.73 -4.26 12.99
N ASP A 12 -2.98 -3.29 13.88
CA ASP A 12 -2.10 -2.14 14.11
C ASP A 12 -1.78 -1.35 12.84
N GLY A 13 -2.75 -1.31 11.91
CA GLY A 13 -2.64 -0.61 10.64
C GLY A 13 -1.82 -1.35 9.57
N ARG A 14 -1.40 -2.60 9.81
CA ARG A 14 -0.62 -3.42 8.85
C ARG A 14 -1.34 -3.66 7.52
N VAL A 15 -2.68 -3.65 7.52
CA VAL A 15 -3.51 -3.89 6.33
C VAL A 15 -4.18 -2.63 5.79
N LYS A 16 -3.83 -1.45 6.32
CA LYS A 16 -4.55 -0.19 6.02
C LYS A 16 -4.60 0.17 4.52
N THR A 17 -3.59 -0.24 3.74
CA THR A 17 -3.50 0.04 2.30
C THR A 17 -3.76 -1.18 1.42
N LEU A 18 -3.85 -2.39 2.00
CA LEU A 18 -4.06 -3.65 1.28
C LEU A 18 -5.56 -3.85 1.00
N HIS A 19 -6.13 -2.91 0.24
CA HIS A 19 -7.57 -2.87 -0.02
C HIS A 19 -7.88 -2.80 -1.53
N PRO A 20 -8.92 -3.49 -2.03
CA PRO A 20 -9.31 -3.45 -3.45
C PRO A 20 -9.58 -2.03 -3.97
N ASN A 21 -10.15 -1.14 -3.17
CA ASN A 21 -10.39 0.26 -3.58
C ASN A 21 -9.08 1.03 -3.84
N ILE A 22 -7.97 0.64 -3.21
CA ILE A 22 -6.67 1.25 -3.44
C ILE A 22 -6.00 0.57 -4.63
N HIS A 23 -5.78 -0.74 -4.55
CA HIS A 23 -5.05 -1.47 -5.59
C HIS A 23 -5.81 -1.55 -6.91
N GLY A 24 -7.14 -1.60 -6.91
CA GLY A 24 -7.96 -1.55 -8.11
C GLY A 24 -7.79 -0.23 -8.84
N GLY A 25 -7.78 0.90 -8.12
CA GLY A 25 -7.55 2.22 -8.72
C GLY A 25 -6.15 2.43 -9.28
N ILE A 26 -5.14 1.74 -8.72
CA ILE A 26 -3.75 1.80 -9.18
C ILE A 26 -3.54 0.86 -10.40
N LEU A 27 -4.00 -0.39 -10.31
CA LEU A 27 -3.77 -1.43 -11.32
C LEU A 27 -4.68 -1.33 -12.55
N ALA A 28 -5.77 -0.56 -12.47
CA ALA A 28 -6.72 -0.47 -13.57
C ALA A 28 -6.09 0.18 -14.81
N ARG A 29 -6.06 -0.59 -15.89
CA ARG A 29 -5.65 -0.12 -17.20
C ARG A 29 -6.73 0.73 -17.85
N ARG A 30 -6.44 2.01 -18.05
CA ARG A 30 -7.39 3.00 -18.61
C ARG A 30 -7.73 2.75 -20.07
N ASP A 31 -6.84 2.08 -20.79
CA ASP A 31 -7.06 1.66 -22.18
C ASP A 31 -7.93 0.40 -22.31
N GLN A 32 -8.30 -0.25 -21.19
CA GLN A 32 -9.14 -1.43 -21.18
C GLN A 32 -10.54 -1.12 -20.63
N LYS A 33 -11.54 -1.11 -21.53
CA LYS A 33 -12.93 -0.76 -21.21
C LYS A 33 -13.51 -1.55 -20.02
N HIS A 34 -13.23 -2.86 -19.96
CA HIS A 34 -13.75 -3.72 -18.89
C HIS A 34 -13.13 -3.43 -17.51
N HIS A 35 -11.91 -2.87 -17.44
CA HIS A 35 -11.34 -2.40 -16.17
C HIS A 35 -12.09 -1.17 -15.65
N ILE A 36 -12.33 -0.18 -16.53
CA ILE A 36 -13.03 1.06 -16.17
C ILE A 36 -14.49 0.79 -15.77
N GLU A 37 -15.17 -0.12 -16.47
CA GLU A 37 -16.51 -0.57 -16.10
C GLU A 37 -16.50 -1.23 -14.71
N ALA A 38 -15.55 -2.14 -14.44
CA ALA A 38 -15.43 -2.78 -13.13
C ALA A 38 -15.18 -1.76 -12.01
N LEU A 39 -14.30 -0.76 -12.23
CA LEU A 39 -14.08 0.31 -11.27
C LEU A 39 -15.36 1.11 -11.01
N SER A 40 -16.08 1.50 -12.07
CA SER A 40 -17.33 2.25 -11.94
C SER A 40 -18.41 1.48 -11.19
N THR A 41 -18.56 0.17 -11.43
CA THR A 41 -19.52 -0.69 -10.73
C THR A 41 -19.26 -0.72 -9.22
N HIS A 42 -17.99 -0.64 -8.80
CA HIS A 42 -17.60 -0.70 -7.39
C HIS A 42 -17.35 0.69 -6.77
N GLY A 43 -17.59 1.78 -7.52
CA GLY A 43 -17.36 3.15 -7.04
C GLY A 43 -15.89 3.48 -6.78
N ILE A 44 -14.97 2.84 -7.49
CA ILE A 44 -13.53 2.99 -7.32
C ILE A 44 -12.98 4.03 -8.31
N GLY A 45 -12.22 5.01 -7.81
CA GLY A 45 -11.51 5.99 -8.64
C GLY A 45 -10.16 5.48 -9.15
N THR A 46 -9.60 6.16 -10.14
CA THR A 46 -8.22 5.89 -10.59
C THR A 46 -7.22 6.79 -9.87
N PHE A 47 -5.97 6.33 -9.75
CA PHE A 47 -4.86 7.15 -9.27
C PHE A 47 -3.99 7.59 -10.46
N ASP A 48 -3.67 8.89 -10.53
CA ASP A 48 -2.72 9.44 -11.51
C ASP A 48 -1.29 9.45 -10.99
N VAL A 49 -1.12 9.58 -9.67
CA VAL A 49 0.17 9.67 -9.01
C VAL A 49 0.11 8.85 -7.71
N VAL A 50 1.12 8.00 -7.52
CA VAL A 50 1.32 7.22 -6.30
C VAL A 50 2.64 7.68 -5.67
N VAL A 51 2.56 8.28 -4.48
CA VAL A 51 3.74 8.72 -3.71
C VAL A 51 3.87 7.84 -2.47
N VAL A 52 4.94 7.07 -2.40
CA VAL A 52 5.22 6.17 -1.29
C VAL A 52 6.62 6.46 -0.77
N ASN A 53 6.75 6.62 0.54
CA ASN A 53 8.04 6.64 1.22
C ASN A 53 8.17 5.36 2.04
N LEU A 54 9.25 4.61 1.81
CA LEU A 54 9.53 3.40 2.57
C LEU A 54 10.32 3.73 3.82
N TYR A 55 10.07 2.97 4.89
CA TYR A 55 10.93 3.04 6.06
C TYR A 55 12.33 2.52 5.70
N PRO A 56 13.43 3.16 6.17
CA PRO A 56 14.79 2.75 5.84
C PRO A 56 15.17 1.48 6.62
N PHE A 57 14.61 0.34 6.18
CA PHE A 57 14.79 -0.96 6.82
C PHE A 57 16.27 -1.34 6.94
N TYR A 58 17.04 -1.14 5.87
CA TYR A 58 18.47 -1.45 5.84
C TYR A 58 19.25 -0.71 6.93
N ASP A 59 19.05 0.61 7.05
CA ASP A 59 19.75 1.44 8.05
C ASP A 59 19.37 1.02 9.47
N LYS A 60 18.10 0.64 9.67
CA LYS A 60 17.59 0.15 10.96
C LYS A 60 18.29 -1.14 11.39
N VAL A 61 18.34 -2.13 10.49
CA VAL A 61 18.92 -3.46 10.80
C VAL A 61 20.44 -3.49 10.85
N THR A 62 21.11 -2.54 10.19
CA THR A 62 22.58 -2.43 10.17
C THR A 62 23.13 -1.43 11.19
N SER A 63 22.26 -0.85 12.02
CA SER A 63 22.66 0.11 13.03
C SER A 63 23.69 -0.49 14.01
N SER A 64 24.63 0.34 14.49
CA SER A 64 25.81 -0.11 15.24
C SER A 64 25.50 -0.87 16.54
N GLY A 65 24.26 -0.78 17.04
CA GLY A 65 23.79 -1.52 18.22
C GLY A 65 23.08 -2.84 17.90
N GLY A 66 22.89 -3.16 16.62
CA GLY A 66 21.97 -4.19 16.19
C GLY A 66 20.51 -3.82 16.49
N ILE A 67 19.59 -4.64 16.00
CA ILE A 67 18.18 -4.59 16.32
C ILE A 67 17.78 -5.98 16.79
N GLU A 68 16.89 -6.06 17.78
CA GLU A 68 16.31 -7.34 18.17
C GLU A 68 15.52 -7.91 16.99
N PHE A 69 15.48 -9.24 16.87
CA PHE A 69 14.87 -9.89 15.71
C PHE A 69 13.38 -9.52 15.57
N GLU A 70 12.66 -9.47 16.69
CA GLU A 70 11.25 -9.08 16.77
C GLU A 70 11.04 -7.65 16.29
N ASP A 71 11.88 -6.72 16.74
CA ASP A 71 11.83 -5.33 16.27
C ASP A 71 12.16 -5.26 14.77
N GLY A 72 13.06 -6.10 14.28
CA GLY A 72 13.34 -6.25 12.86
C GLY A 72 12.08 -6.64 12.07
N ILE A 73 11.33 -7.63 12.53
CA ILE A 73 10.07 -8.07 11.91
C ILE A 73 9.04 -6.93 11.84
N GLU A 74 8.91 -6.14 12.91
CA GLU A 74 7.96 -5.02 12.96
C GLU A 74 8.28 -3.91 11.94
N ASN A 75 9.54 -3.77 11.54
CA ASN A 75 9.96 -2.75 10.57
C ASN A 75 9.79 -3.19 9.10
N ILE A 76 9.30 -4.41 8.84
CA ILE A 76 9.04 -4.88 7.47
C ILE A 76 7.73 -4.26 6.95
N ASP A 77 7.86 -3.32 6.02
CA ASP A 77 6.73 -2.71 5.32
C ASP A 77 6.17 -3.67 4.25
N ILE A 78 4.86 -3.90 4.29
CA ILE A 78 4.14 -4.72 3.31
C ILE A 78 3.36 -3.83 2.33
N GLY A 79 2.68 -2.81 2.85
CA GLY A 79 1.78 -1.96 2.08
C GLY A 79 2.53 -1.04 1.11
N GLY A 80 3.64 -0.44 1.56
CA GLY A 80 4.47 0.43 0.75
C GLY A 80 4.99 -0.28 -0.51
N PRO A 81 5.73 -1.39 -0.38
CA PRO A 81 6.21 -2.15 -1.54
C PRO A 81 5.09 -2.68 -2.43
N ALA A 82 3.94 -3.09 -1.86
CA ALA A 82 2.80 -3.55 -2.65
C ALA A 82 2.22 -2.42 -3.54
N MET A 83 2.13 -1.20 -3.02
CA MET A 83 1.66 -0.04 -3.80
C MET A 83 2.68 0.38 -4.86
N ILE A 84 3.98 0.42 -4.53
CA ILE A 84 5.04 0.76 -5.48
C ILE A 84 5.05 -0.21 -6.66
N ARG A 85 4.86 -1.51 -6.40
CA ARG A 85 4.83 -2.53 -7.45
C ARG A 85 3.56 -2.53 -8.29
N ALA A 86 2.49 -1.91 -7.80
CA ALA A 86 1.22 -1.85 -8.51
C ALA A 86 1.16 -0.68 -9.50
N ALA A 87 1.86 0.41 -9.20
CA ALA A 87 1.92 1.64 -10.01
C ALA A 87 2.81 1.46 -11.25
#